data_AF-A0A497MY15-F1
#
_entry.id   AF-A0A497MY15-F1
#
_cell.length_a   1.000
_cell.length_b   1.000
_cell.length_c   1.000
_cell.angle_alpha   90.00
_cell.angle_beta   90.00
_cell.angle_gamma   90.00
#
_symmetry.space_group_name_H-M   'P 1'
#
loop_
_entity.id
_entity.type
_entity.pdbx_description
1 polymer ?
#
loop_
_entity_poly.entity_id
_entity_poly.type
_entity_poly.pdbx_seq_one_letter_code
_entity_poly.pdbx_strand_id
1 'polypeptide(L)'
;MVKAQVRQGMLSAIKRHFAALGYSEASQSNSLPKVGDALFFEGKNEVVCVKILGPEAFLDRNTFMRAVLDAGILLDYCNRLFLAVPLLLLPSVDADTLRAHGMGLIGAGEEELVVAQDAPRREPKPSLAQGINLDDETLRLLEKVPILEARVRELEATVAELRIALSQLRGQFEGLSTKVDRLASLPTVQEQPSHSSRAEATGASSPAAAASVQEPPQELPSFLQDNPWVEILSKRGEE
;
A
#
# COMPACT_ATOMS: atom_id res chain seq x y z
N MET A 1 36.66 -36.29 -22.87
CA MET A 1 35.71 -37.14 -23.61
C MET A 1 34.91 -38.06 -22.69
N VAL A 2 35.55 -38.87 -21.83
CA VAL A 2 34.85 -39.81 -20.91
C VAL A 2 33.76 -39.15 -20.06
N LYS A 3 34.02 -37.95 -19.53
CA LYS A 3 33.06 -37.18 -18.69
C LYS A 3 31.73 -36.85 -19.39
N ALA A 4 31.79 -36.50 -20.68
CA ALA A 4 30.62 -36.15 -21.47
C ALA A 4 29.84 -37.41 -21.87
N GLN A 5 30.55 -38.51 -22.11
CA GLN A 5 29.97 -39.79 -22.50
C GLN A 5 29.15 -40.42 -21.36
N VAL A 6 29.71 -40.46 -20.14
CA VAL A 6 29.00 -40.95 -18.96
C VAL A 6 27.74 -40.10 -18.69
N ARG A 7 27.86 -38.77 -18.84
CA ARG A 7 26.71 -37.87 -18.68
C ARG A 7 25.62 -38.11 -19.74
N GLN A 8 26.00 -38.32 -21.00
CA GLN A 8 25.05 -38.65 -22.07
C GLN A 8 24.39 -40.02 -21.87
N GLY A 9 25.15 -41.02 -21.40
CA GLY A 9 24.62 -42.33 -21.02
C GLY A 9 23.53 -42.22 -19.97
N MET A 10 23.83 -41.52 -18.87
CA MET A 10 22.88 -41.26 -17.78
C MET A 10 21.62 -40.53 -18.27
N LEU A 11 21.78 -39.48 -19.10
CA LEU A 11 20.67 -38.75 -19.69
C LEU A 11 19.74 -39.67 -20.48
N SER A 12 20.31 -40.55 -21.31
CA SER A 12 19.54 -41.48 -22.14
C SER A 12 18.80 -42.52 -21.29
N ALA A 13 19.43 -43.03 -20.23
CA ALA A 13 18.85 -44.00 -19.32
C ALA A 13 17.66 -43.40 -18.55
N ILE A 14 17.82 -42.17 -18.04
CA ILE A 14 16.75 -41.42 -17.34
C ILE A 14 15.56 -41.21 -18.29
N LYS A 15 15.80 -40.66 -19.49
CA LYS A 15 14.72 -40.41 -20.46
C LYS A 15 13.97 -41.68 -20.83
N ARG A 16 14.66 -42.79 -21.06
CA ARG A 16 14.05 -44.08 -21.39
C ARG A 16 13.19 -44.62 -20.24
N HIS A 17 13.67 -44.52 -19.01
CA HIS A 17 12.94 -44.98 -17.83
C HIS A 17 11.66 -44.17 -17.60
N PHE A 18 11.74 -42.84 -17.63
CA PHE A 18 10.57 -41.98 -17.44
C PHE A 18 9.59 -42.05 -18.62
N ALA A 19 10.07 -42.23 -19.85
CA ALA A 19 9.21 -42.50 -21.01
C ALA A 19 8.45 -43.83 -20.87
N ALA A 20 9.12 -44.88 -20.37
CA ALA A 20 8.47 -46.17 -20.11
C ALA A 20 7.39 -46.09 -19.02
N LEU A 21 7.55 -45.18 -18.06
CA LEU A 21 6.56 -44.87 -17.02
C LEU A 21 5.43 -43.95 -17.50
N GLY A 22 5.48 -43.48 -18.76
CA GLY A 22 4.44 -42.63 -19.36
C GLY A 22 4.59 -41.14 -19.08
N TYR A 23 5.77 -40.68 -18.66
CA TYR A 23 6.08 -39.25 -18.54
C TYR A 23 6.66 -38.71 -19.86
N SER A 24 6.26 -37.49 -20.22
CA SER A 24 6.86 -36.74 -21.34
C SER A 24 7.88 -35.73 -20.82
N GLU A 25 9.00 -35.57 -21.52
CA GLU A 25 9.97 -34.51 -21.20
C GLU A 25 9.32 -33.14 -21.47
N ALA A 26 9.20 -32.32 -20.42
CA ALA A 26 8.71 -30.97 -20.56
C ALA A 26 9.81 -30.12 -21.21
N SER A 27 9.56 -29.67 -22.44
CA SER A 27 10.44 -28.71 -23.11
C SER A 27 10.55 -27.47 -22.23
N GLN A 28 11.78 -27.13 -21.82
CA GLN A 28 12.16 -26.00 -20.96
C GLN A 28 11.26 -24.77 -21.22
N SER A 29 10.16 -24.66 -20.48
CA SER A 29 9.28 -23.50 -20.57
C SER A 29 9.96 -22.34 -19.84
N ASN A 30 9.73 -21.11 -20.28
CA ASN A 30 10.29 -19.90 -19.66
C ASN A 30 9.92 -19.74 -18.16
N SER A 31 9.05 -20.60 -17.62
CA SER A 31 8.61 -20.61 -16.22
C SER A 31 9.45 -21.50 -15.30
N LEU A 32 10.30 -22.39 -15.83
CA LEU A 32 11.11 -23.30 -15.02
C LEU A 32 12.50 -22.70 -14.76
N PRO A 33 13.00 -22.75 -13.53
CA PRO A 33 14.31 -22.20 -13.23
C PRO A 33 15.39 -23.05 -13.92
N LYS A 34 16.29 -22.37 -14.65
CA LYS A 34 17.44 -23.01 -15.32
C LYS A 34 18.52 -23.35 -14.30
N VAL A 35 18.24 -24.34 -13.46
CA VAL A 35 19.18 -24.79 -12.43
C VAL A 35 20.05 -25.90 -13.01
N GLY A 36 21.11 -25.52 -13.72
CA GLY A 36 22.12 -26.44 -14.29
C GLY A 36 21.54 -27.63 -15.05
N ASP A 37 22.11 -28.83 -14.85
CA ASP A 37 21.71 -30.08 -15.52
C ASP A 37 20.43 -30.70 -14.91
N ALA A 38 19.33 -29.95 -14.87
CA ALA A 38 18.02 -30.43 -14.43
C ALA A 38 17.12 -30.79 -15.62
N LEU A 39 16.46 -31.94 -15.53
CA LEU A 39 15.41 -32.38 -16.46
C LEU A 39 14.05 -32.30 -15.78
N PHE A 40 13.03 -31.99 -16.56
CA PHE A 40 11.66 -31.92 -16.11
C PHE A 40 10.81 -32.89 -16.92
N PHE A 41 10.02 -33.69 -16.21
CA PHE A 41 9.13 -34.67 -16.79
C PHE A 41 7.71 -34.37 -16.33
N GLU A 42 6.80 -34.24 -17.28
CA GLU A 42 5.38 -33.99 -17.03
C GLU A 42 4.59 -35.26 -17.29
N GLY A 43 3.81 -35.68 -16.29
CA GLY A 43 2.85 -36.76 -16.36
C GLY A 43 1.43 -36.22 -16.27
N LYS A 44 0.43 -37.11 -16.25
CA LYS A 44 -1.00 -36.73 -16.30
C LYS A 44 -1.47 -35.74 -15.23
N ASN A 45 -0.79 -35.65 -14.07
CA ASN A 45 -1.08 -34.74 -12.96
C ASN A 45 0.13 -34.53 -12.03
N GLU A 46 1.34 -34.84 -12.50
CA GLU A 46 2.55 -34.77 -11.67
C GLU A 46 3.72 -34.27 -12.51
N VAL A 47 4.49 -33.34 -11.94
CA VAL A 47 5.77 -32.88 -12.49
C VAL A 47 6.89 -33.52 -11.68
N VAL A 48 7.80 -34.20 -12.37
CA VAL A 48 8.99 -34.82 -11.78
C VAL A 48 10.23 -34.07 -12.25
N CYS A 49 11.01 -33.55 -11.31
CA CYS A 49 12.33 -33.00 -11.57
C CYS A 49 13.40 -34.05 -11.37
N VAL A 50 14.39 -34.09 -12.25
CA VAL A 50 15.59 -34.92 -12.10
C VAL A 50 16.83 -34.06 -12.27
N LYS A 51 17.59 -33.87 -11.20
CA LYS A 51 18.85 -33.13 -11.23
C LYS A 51 20.02 -34.10 -11.39
N ILE A 52 20.80 -33.93 -12.46
CA ILE A 52 21.90 -34.85 -12.78
C ILE A 52 23.20 -34.32 -12.19
N LEU A 53 23.84 -35.16 -11.36
CA LEU A 53 25.15 -34.91 -10.80
C LEU A 53 26.15 -35.80 -11.53
N GLY A 54 27.09 -35.18 -12.24
CA GLY A 54 28.21 -35.90 -12.82
C GLY A 54 29.21 -36.37 -11.75
N PRO A 55 30.17 -37.24 -12.11
CA PRO A 55 31.22 -37.71 -11.19
C PRO A 55 32.06 -36.55 -10.62
N GLU A 56 32.15 -35.43 -11.34
CA GLU A 56 32.86 -34.23 -10.89
C GLU A 56 32.28 -33.60 -9.63
N ALA A 57 30.96 -33.73 -9.42
CA ALA A 57 30.31 -33.18 -8.24
C ALA A 57 30.81 -33.86 -6.95
N PHE A 58 31.33 -35.09 -7.05
CA PHE A 58 31.82 -35.89 -5.94
C PHE A 58 33.31 -35.71 -5.64
N LEU A 59 34.05 -35.01 -6.51
CA LEU A 59 35.47 -34.72 -6.29
C LEU A 59 35.70 -33.73 -5.15
N ASP A 60 34.74 -32.82 -4.94
CA ASP A 60 34.79 -31.80 -3.89
C ASP A 60 33.46 -31.75 -3.15
N ARG A 61 33.53 -31.85 -1.82
CA ARG A 61 32.36 -31.81 -0.93
C ARG A 61 31.56 -30.52 -1.12
N ASN A 62 32.21 -29.38 -1.33
CA ASN A 62 31.49 -28.12 -1.52
C ASN A 62 30.71 -28.11 -2.83
N THR A 63 31.28 -28.71 -3.88
CA THR A 63 30.62 -28.82 -5.19
C THR A 63 29.38 -29.74 -5.11
N PHE A 64 29.49 -30.86 -4.40
CA PHE A 64 28.33 -31.71 -4.11
C PHE A 64 27.24 -30.95 -3.34
N MET A 65 27.61 -30.30 -2.23
CA MET A 65 26.65 -29.57 -1.39
C MET A 65 25.95 -28.45 -2.16
N ARG A 66 26.68 -27.70 -2.99
CA ARG A 66 26.08 -26.69 -3.87
C ARG A 66 25.08 -27.31 -4.84
N ALA A 67 25.43 -28.43 -5.48
CA ALA A 67 24.52 -29.12 -6.41
C ALA A 67 23.23 -29.61 -5.72
N VAL A 68 23.31 -30.04 -4.45
CA VAL A 68 22.15 -30.44 -3.64
C VAL A 68 21.31 -29.21 -3.25
N LEU A 69 21.94 -28.11 -2.84
CA LEU A 69 21.25 -26.86 -2.52
C LEU A 69 20.53 -26.29 -3.75
N ASP A 70 21.19 -26.31 -4.89
CA ASP A 70 20.63 -25.93 -6.19
C ASP A 70 19.40 -26.80 -6.51
N ALA A 71 19.50 -28.12 -6.30
CA ALA A 71 18.36 -29.02 -6.47
C ALA A 71 17.18 -28.63 -5.55
N GLY A 72 17.46 -28.16 -4.32
CA GLY A 72 16.45 -27.68 -3.38
C GLY A 72 15.56 -26.57 -3.93
N ILE A 73 16.07 -25.71 -4.83
CA ILE A 73 15.28 -24.66 -5.51
C ILE A 73 14.15 -25.27 -6.34
N LEU A 74 14.37 -26.46 -6.90
CA LEU A 74 13.41 -27.16 -7.75
C LEU A 74 12.23 -27.73 -6.97
N LEU A 75 12.36 -27.93 -5.64
CA LEU A 75 11.29 -28.48 -4.80
C LEU A 75 10.00 -27.66 -4.84
N ASP A 76 10.10 -26.37 -5.12
CA ASP A 76 8.93 -25.49 -5.21
C ASP A 76 8.20 -25.62 -6.57
N TYR A 77 8.82 -26.22 -7.59
CA TYR A 77 8.30 -26.28 -8.96
C TYR A 77 7.83 -27.68 -9.40
N CYS A 78 8.12 -28.72 -8.63
CA CYS A 78 7.74 -30.09 -8.97
C CYS A 78 7.18 -30.88 -7.81
N ASN A 79 6.39 -31.90 -8.16
CA ASN A 79 5.79 -32.80 -7.20
C ASN A 79 6.80 -33.80 -6.62
N ARG A 80 7.79 -34.19 -7.41
CA ARG A 80 8.86 -35.10 -6.99
C ARG A 80 10.19 -34.59 -7.53
N LEU A 81 11.23 -34.64 -6.70
CA LEU A 81 12.59 -34.27 -7.08
C LEU A 81 13.52 -35.45 -6.86
N PHE A 82 14.25 -35.85 -7.90
CA PHE A 82 15.27 -36.88 -7.82
C PHE A 82 16.66 -36.30 -8.11
N LEU A 83 17.64 -36.75 -7.33
CA LEU A 83 19.06 -36.56 -7.63
C LEU A 83 19.56 -37.79 -8.38
N ALA A 84 20.03 -37.59 -9.60
CA ALA A 84 20.62 -38.63 -10.42
C ALA A 84 22.14 -38.64 -10.27
N VAL A 85 22.68 -39.76 -9.81
CA VAL A 85 24.09 -39.95 -9.48
C VAL A 85 24.62 -41.16 -10.28
N PRO A 86 25.90 -41.21 -10.67
CA PRO A 86 26.45 -42.40 -11.31
C PRO A 86 26.31 -43.62 -10.39
N LEU A 87 25.97 -44.78 -10.94
CA LEU A 87 25.79 -46.03 -10.16
C LEU A 87 26.94 -46.32 -9.18
N LEU A 88 28.17 -46.05 -9.60
CA LEU A 88 29.38 -46.27 -8.80
C LEU A 88 29.46 -45.37 -7.54
N LEU A 89 28.80 -44.22 -7.57
CA LEU A 89 28.82 -43.22 -6.49
C LEU A 89 27.53 -43.24 -5.67
N LEU A 90 26.53 -44.04 -6.06
CA LEU A 90 25.27 -44.19 -5.35
C LEU A 90 25.44 -44.56 -3.86
N PRO A 91 26.34 -45.49 -3.47
CA PRO A 91 26.54 -45.84 -2.06
C PRO A 91 27.22 -44.73 -1.24
N SER A 92 27.85 -43.75 -1.90
CA SER A 92 28.52 -42.64 -1.22
C SER A 92 27.56 -41.53 -0.77
N VAL A 93 26.29 -41.64 -1.17
CA VAL A 93 25.24 -40.65 -0.88
C VAL A 93 24.29 -41.22 0.16
N ASP A 94 24.08 -40.46 1.24
CA ASP A 94 23.11 -40.79 2.27
C ASP A 94 21.69 -40.51 1.77
N ALA A 95 20.99 -41.57 1.39
CA ALA A 95 19.63 -41.51 0.86
C ALA A 95 18.60 -41.02 1.91
N ASP A 96 18.81 -41.33 3.18
CA ASP A 96 17.87 -40.96 4.26
C ASP A 96 17.91 -39.46 4.50
N THR A 97 19.11 -38.86 4.48
CA THR A 97 19.25 -37.41 4.59
C THR A 97 18.59 -36.68 3.42
N LEU A 98 18.75 -37.17 2.19
CA LEU A 98 18.09 -36.58 1.02
C LEU A 98 16.57 -36.69 1.12
N ARG A 99 16.04 -37.84 1.54
CA ARG A 99 14.61 -38.07 1.72
C ARG A 99 14.00 -37.15 2.77
N ALA A 100 14.69 -36.94 3.88
CA ALA A 100 14.26 -36.00 4.93
C ALA A 100 14.13 -34.56 4.40
N HIS A 101 14.93 -34.21 3.39
CA HIS A 101 14.88 -32.90 2.71
C HIS A 101 13.96 -32.89 1.48
N GLY A 102 13.20 -33.96 1.23
CA GLY A 102 12.23 -34.03 0.14
C GLY A 102 12.78 -34.51 -1.20
N MET A 103 13.99 -35.07 -1.23
CA MET A 103 14.66 -35.54 -2.45
C MET A 103 14.74 -37.06 -2.50
N GLY A 104 14.45 -37.63 -3.67
CA GLY A 104 14.77 -39.02 -4.00
C GLY A 104 16.17 -39.16 -4.59
N LEU A 105 16.66 -40.38 -4.63
CA LEU A 105 17.99 -40.72 -5.15
C LEU A 105 17.86 -41.81 -6.22
N ILE A 106 18.42 -41.56 -7.40
CA ILE A 106 18.49 -42.53 -8.49
C ILE A 106 19.93 -42.71 -8.96
N GLY A 107 20.33 -43.95 -9.14
CA GLY A 107 21.58 -44.35 -9.78
C GLY A 107 21.36 -44.51 -11.27
N ALA A 108 22.05 -43.73 -12.10
CA ALA A 108 22.00 -43.88 -13.54
C ALA A 108 23.33 -44.41 -14.08
N GLY A 109 23.27 -45.47 -14.87
CA GLY A 109 24.36 -46.01 -15.68
C GLY A 109 24.16 -45.72 -17.16
N GLU A 110 24.90 -46.42 -18.02
CA GLU A 110 24.76 -46.32 -19.47
C GLU A 110 23.50 -47.04 -19.97
N GLU A 111 23.17 -48.21 -19.40
CA GLU A 111 22.04 -49.05 -19.82
C GLU A 111 20.95 -49.20 -18.76
N GLU A 112 21.32 -49.07 -17.48
CA GLU A 112 20.42 -49.33 -16.35
C GLU A 112 20.21 -48.08 -15.49
N LEU A 113 19.01 -47.97 -14.92
CA LEU A 113 18.65 -46.98 -13.90
C LEU A 113 18.08 -47.70 -12.69
N VAL A 114 18.66 -47.42 -11.52
CA VAL A 114 18.25 -47.98 -10.24
C VAL A 114 17.69 -46.86 -9.37
N VAL A 115 16.45 -46.99 -8.92
CA VAL A 115 15.88 -46.07 -7.92
C VAL A 115 16.33 -46.53 -6.54
N ALA A 116 17.32 -45.84 -5.96
CA ALA A 116 17.81 -46.15 -4.62
C ALA A 116 16.83 -45.72 -3.53
N GLN A 117 16.19 -44.56 -3.73
CA GLN A 117 15.24 -43.99 -2.78
C GLN A 117 14.19 -43.20 -3.52
N ASP A 118 12.91 -43.55 -3.32
CA ASP A 118 11.80 -42.79 -3.89
C ASP A 118 11.70 -41.40 -3.24
N ALA A 119 11.31 -40.41 -4.05
CA ALA A 119 11.10 -39.03 -3.62
C ALA A 119 9.72 -38.88 -2.99
N PRO A 120 9.60 -38.25 -1.81
CA PRO A 120 8.30 -37.95 -1.23
C PRO A 120 7.54 -36.97 -2.14
N ARG A 121 6.25 -37.24 -2.36
CA ARG A 121 5.38 -36.36 -3.13
C ARG A 121 5.14 -35.06 -2.35
N ARG A 122 5.39 -33.94 -2.99
CA ARG A 122 5.02 -32.60 -2.55
C ARG A 122 4.04 -31.97 -3.51
N GLU A 123 3.30 -30.99 -3.01
CA GLU A 123 2.60 -30.05 -3.88
C GLU A 123 3.59 -28.93 -4.21
N PRO A 124 3.85 -28.65 -5.49
CA PRO A 124 4.67 -27.51 -5.86
C PRO A 124 4.03 -26.27 -5.23
N LYS A 125 4.83 -25.44 -4.58
CA LYS A 125 4.31 -24.17 -4.08
C LYS A 125 3.83 -23.39 -5.31
N PRO A 126 2.68 -22.69 -5.23
CA PRO A 126 2.34 -21.72 -6.26
C PRO A 126 3.47 -20.70 -6.30
N SER A 127 4.41 -20.89 -7.23
CA SER A 127 5.54 -20.01 -7.35
C SER A 127 4.99 -18.65 -7.72
N LEU A 128 5.43 -17.58 -7.06
CA LEU A 128 5.13 -16.20 -7.47
C LEU A 128 5.58 -15.91 -8.93
N ALA A 129 6.36 -16.83 -9.52
CA ALA A 129 6.87 -16.82 -10.89
C ALA A 129 6.03 -17.65 -11.89
N GLN A 130 5.15 -18.55 -11.43
CA GLN A 130 3.95 -18.90 -12.20
C GLN A 130 3.15 -17.63 -12.18
N GLY A 131 3.33 -16.83 -13.24
CA GLY A 131 2.75 -15.52 -13.37
C GLY A 131 1.37 -15.55 -12.75
N ILE A 132 1.17 -14.68 -11.77
CA ILE A 132 -0.18 -14.35 -11.32
C ILE A 132 -0.95 -14.25 -12.64
N ASN A 133 -1.85 -15.18 -12.93
CA ASN A 133 -2.89 -14.93 -13.89
C ASN A 133 -3.67 -13.84 -13.17
N LEU A 134 -3.17 -12.61 -13.31
CA LEU A 134 -3.86 -11.43 -12.88
C LEU A 134 -5.05 -11.46 -13.82
N ASP A 135 -6.14 -12.09 -13.35
CA ASP A 135 -7.42 -12.04 -14.02
C ASP A 135 -7.66 -10.58 -14.37
N ASP A 136 -8.28 -10.30 -15.52
CA ASP A 136 -8.47 -8.94 -16.03
C ASP A 136 -9.10 -8.00 -14.95
N GLU A 137 -9.85 -8.57 -14.00
CA GLU A 137 -10.37 -7.89 -12.81
C GLU A 137 -9.29 -7.41 -11.82
N THR A 138 -8.26 -8.21 -11.55
CA THR A 138 -7.16 -7.84 -10.64
C THR A 138 -6.32 -6.71 -11.23
N LEU A 139 -6.05 -6.70 -12.54
CA LEU A 139 -5.39 -5.58 -13.22
C LEU A 139 -6.23 -4.29 -13.11
N ARG A 140 -7.54 -4.39 -13.36
CA ARG A 140 -8.48 -3.26 -13.19
C ARG A 140 -8.55 -2.76 -11.75
N LEU A 141 -8.38 -3.63 -10.76
CA LEU A 141 -8.33 -3.23 -9.36
C LEU A 141 -7.02 -2.52 -9.03
N LEU A 142 -5.89 -2.99 -9.54
CA LEU A 142 -4.60 -2.31 -9.37
C LEU A 142 -4.61 -0.90 -9.99
N GLU A 143 -5.25 -0.70 -11.14
CA GLU A 143 -5.41 0.62 -11.75
C GLU A 143 -6.24 1.59 -10.90
N LYS A 144 -7.17 1.07 -10.08
CA LYS A 144 -8.00 1.89 -9.19
C LYS A 144 -7.27 2.32 -7.92
N VAL A 145 -6.21 1.62 -7.51
CA VAL A 145 -5.43 1.95 -6.32
C VAL A 145 -4.87 3.39 -6.36
N PRO A 146 -4.14 3.84 -7.40
CA PRO A 146 -3.61 5.20 -7.43
C PRO A 146 -4.71 6.27 -7.47
N ILE A 147 -5.85 5.97 -8.10
CA ILE A 147 -7.01 6.87 -8.15
C ILE A 147 -7.62 7.01 -6.75
N LEU A 148 -7.76 5.90 -6.03
CA LEU A 148 -8.26 5.91 -4.66
C LEU A 148 -7.29 6.62 -3.72
N GLU A 149 -5.99 6.40 -3.85
CA GLU A 149 -4.98 7.12 -3.07
C GLU A 149 -5.02 8.64 -3.31
N ALA A 150 -5.18 9.07 -4.56
CA ALA A 150 -5.32 10.49 -4.89
C ALA A 150 -6.58 11.09 -4.25
N ARG A 151 -7.72 10.38 -4.33
CA ARG A 151 -8.97 10.82 -3.69
C ARG A 151 -8.87 10.85 -2.16
N VAL A 152 -8.16 9.90 -1.55
CA VAL A 152 -7.93 9.91 -0.10
C VAL A 152 -7.10 11.12 0.31
N ARG A 153 -6.02 11.44 -0.43
CA ARG A 153 -5.21 12.64 -0.15
C ARG A 153 -6.02 13.93 -0.29
N GLU A 154 -6.87 14.03 -1.30
CA GLU A 154 -7.78 15.17 -1.49
C GLU A 154 -8.77 15.29 -0.32
N LEU A 155 -9.40 14.18 0.08
CA LEU A 155 -10.30 14.15 1.23
C LEU A 155 -9.57 14.53 2.52
N GLU A 156 -8.34 14.06 2.74
CA GLU A 156 -7.53 14.45 3.89
C GLU A 156 -7.22 15.95 3.90
N ALA A 157 -6.91 16.54 2.75
CA ALA A 157 -6.68 17.98 2.61
C ALA A 157 -7.95 18.79 2.94
N THR A 158 -9.10 18.42 2.36
CA THR A 158 -10.38 19.09 2.65
C THR A 158 -10.78 18.97 4.12
N VAL A 159 -10.57 17.82 4.76
CA VAL A 159 -10.82 17.64 6.19
C VAL A 159 -9.89 18.51 7.04
N ALA A 160 -8.62 18.65 6.65
CA ALA A 160 -7.70 19.55 7.33
C ALA A 160 -8.13 21.02 7.23
N GLU A 161 -8.54 21.47 6.04
CA GLU A 161 -9.06 22.82 5.83
C GLU A 161 -10.34 23.09 6.63
N LEU A 162 -11.30 22.17 6.61
CA LEU A 162 -12.53 22.28 7.38
C LEU A 162 -12.26 22.35 8.89
N ARG A 163 -11.29 21.58 9.39
CA ARG A 163 -10.87 21.65 10.81
C ARG A 163 -10.30 23.03 11.16
N ILE A 164 -9.49 23.61 10.28
CA ILE A 164 -8.95 24.96 10.48
C ILE A 164 -10.08 25.98 10.48
N ALA A 165 -10.96 25.96 9.48
CA ALA A 165 -12.10 26.88 9.39
C ALA A 165 -13.02 26.78 10.62
N LEU A 166 -13.29 25.57 11.10
CA LEU A 166 -14.12 25.35 12.28
C LEU A 166 -13.45 25.84 13.57
N SER A 167 -12.12 25.71 13.68
CA SER A 167 -11.36 26.27 14.80
C SER A 167 -11.39 27.80 14.81
N GLN A 168 -11.31 28.44 13.64
CA GLN A 168 -11.39 29.89 13.50
C GLN A 168 -12.79 30.40 13.86
N LEU A 169 -13.83 29.75 13.35
CA LEU A 169 -15.21 30.11 13.64
C LEU A 169 -15.54 29.95 15.13
N ARG A 170 -15.02 28.89 15.77
CA ARG A 170 -15.13 28.71 17.22
C ARG A 170 -14.45 29.85 17.98
N GLY A 171 -13.25 30.25 17.57
CA GLY A 171 -12.56 31.41 18.17
C GLY A 171 -13.31 32.72 17.98
N GLN A 172 -13.93 32.93 16.82
CA GLN A 172 -14.80 34.10 16.57
C GLN A 172 -16.04 34.07 17.46
N PHE A 173 -16.67 32.90 17.64
CA PHE A 173 -17.83 32.74 18.51
C PHE A 173 -17.49 33.00 19.97
N GLU A 174 -16.38 32.45 20.48
CA GLU A 174 -15.88 32.72 21.83
C GLU A 174 -15.55 34.23 22.01
N GLY A 175 -14.93 34.84 20.99
CA GLY A 175 -14.65 36.27 20.97
C GLY A 175 -15.91 37.16 20.93
N LEU A 176 -16.98 36.70 20.27
CA LEU A 176 -18.25 37.41 20.22
C LEU A 176 -19.03 37.20 21.53
N SER A 177 -19.04 35.98 22.07
CA SER A 177 -19.63 35.67 23.38
C SER A 177 -19.03 36.55 24.46
N THR A 178 -17.70 36.63 24.56
CA THR A 178 -17.04 37.49 25.55
C THR A 178 -17.35 38.98 25.36
N LYS A 179 -17.56 39.45 24.13
CA LYS A 179 -18.02 40.83 23.87
C LYS A 179 -19.47 41.03 24.33
N VAL A 180 -20.35 40.08 24.05
CA VAL A 180 -21.75 40.11 24.50
C VAL A 180 -21.82 40.06 26.02
N ASP A 181 -21.04 39.20 26.67
CA ASP A 181 -20.95 39.11 28.13
C ASP A 181 -20.44 40.42 28.74
N ARG A 182 -19.43 41.05 28.12
CA ARG A 182 -18.94 42.37 28.53
C ARG A 182 -20.03 43.44 28.39
N LEU A 183 -20.77 43.45 27.28
CA LEU A 183 -21.87 44.39 27.07
C LEU A 183 -23.02 44.15 28.05
N ALA A 184 -23.31 42.88 28.37
CA ALA A 184 -24.32 42.50 29.37
C ALA A 184 -23.87 42.84 30.81
N SER A 185 -22.55 42.87 31.06
CA SER A 185 -21.97 43.28 32.35
C SER A 185 -21.80 44.79 32.52
N LEU A 186 -22.06 45.60 31.49
CA LEU A 186 -22.15 47.05 31.65
C LEU A 186 -23.35 47.35 32.55
N PRO A 187 -23.18 48.12 33.65
CA PRO A 187 -24.30 48.50 34.47
C PRO A 187 -25.27 49.31 33.61
N THR A 188 -26.52 48.83 33.49
CA THR A 188 -27.64 49.62 33.00
C THR A 188 -27.57 50.98 33.68
N VAL A 189 -27.39 52.04 32.87
CA VAL A 189 -27.51 53.43 33.32
C VAL A 189 -28.91 53.56 33.92
N GLN A 190 -28.96 53.50 35.25
CA GLN A 190 -30.13 53.80 36.03
C GLN A 190 -30.41 55.28 35.81
N GLU A 191 -31.52 55.58 35.15
CA GLU A 191 -32.18 56.88 35.22
C GLU A 191 -32.28 57.28 36.70
N GLN A 192 -31.54 58.31 37.11
CA GLN A 192 -31.81 58.97 38.38
C GLN A 192 -32.90 60.03 38.14
N PRO A 193 -34.03 59.95 38.86
CA PRO A 193 -35.06 60.95 38.80
C PRO A 193 -34.63 62.21 39.57
N SER A 194 -35.13 63.33 39.07
CA SER A 194 -35.02 64.70 39.56
C SER A 194 -35.35 64.85 41.05
N HIS A 195 -34.48 65.54 41.80
CA HIS A 195 -34.88 66.29 42.98
C HIS A 195 -34.26 67.71 43.01
N SER A 196 -35.18 68.64 43.23
CA SER A 196 -35.06 70.09 43.30
C SER A 196 -34.42 70.56 44.61
N SER A 197 -33.56 71.59 44.54
CA SER A 197 -33.28 72.57 45.60
C SER A 197 -32.71 73.83 44.95
N ARG A 198 -33.53 74.80 44.54
CA ARG A 198 -33.98 75.99 45.28
C ARG A 198 -32.87 76.74 46.04
N ALA A 199 -32.52 77.89 45.45
CA ALA A 199 -32.04 79.16 46.02
C ALA A 199 -30.68 79.20 46.73
N GLU A 200 -29.71 79.89 46.11
CA GLU A 200 -29.25 81.21 46.61
C GLU A 200 -28.48 81.98 45.52
N ALA A 201 -28.53 83.30 45.63
CA ALA A 201 -28.27 84.28 44.59
C ALA A 201 -26.87 84.93 44.68
N THR A 202 -26.61 85.81 43.70
CA THR A 202 -25.50 86.78 43.56
C THR A 202 -24.21 86.19 42.99
N GLY A 203 -23.61 86.69 41.91
CA GLY A 203 -23.86 87.82 41.04
C GLY A 203 -22.53 88.16 40.35
N ALA A 204 -22.52 88.40 39.03
CA ALA A 204 -21.61 89.33 38.33
C ALA A 204 -21.65 89.10 36.80
N SER A 205 -22.26 90.07 36.12
CA SER A 205 -21.74 90.81 34.96
C SER A 205 -21.38 90.07 33.65
N SER A 206 -22.28 90.29 32.68
CA SER A 206 -22.17 90.25 31.20
C SER A 206 -21.06 91.22 30.66
N PRO A 207 -20.76 91.35 29.33
CA PRO A 207 -21.56 90.96 28.15
C PRO A 207 -20.81 90.50 26.86
N ALA A 208 -21.63 90.25 25.82
CA ALA A 208 -21.40 90.53 24.40
C ALA A 208 -20.75 89.44 23.50
N ALA A 209 -21.58 88.81 22.65
CA ALA A 209 -21.57 89.04 21.20
C ALA A 209 -22.81 88.42 20.52
N ALA A 210 -23.47 89.24 19.70
CA ALA A 210 -24.51 88.86 18.73
C ALA A 210 -23.98 87.79 17.75
N ALA A 211 -24.79 86.89 17.18
CA ALA A 211 -25.75 87.24 16.14
C ALA A 211 -26.80 86.13 15.93
N SER A 212 -28.03 86.57 15.65
CA SER A 212 -29.11 85.78 15.04
C SER A 212 -28.73 85.36 13.61
N VAL A 213 -29.20 84.20 13.12
CA VAL A 213 -29.65 83.94 11.72
C VAL A 213 -30.00 82.44 11.51
N GLN A 214 -31.30 82.21 11.29
CA GLN A 214 -31.95 81.31 10.31
C GLN A 214 -31.59 79.80 10.24
N GLU A 215 -32.57 78.95 10.56
CA GLU A 215 -32.77 77.65 9.88
C GLU A 215 -33.15 77.90 8.42
N PRO A 216 -32.44 77.29 7.45
CA PRO A 216 -32.93 76.05 6.80
C PRO A 216 -31.79 75.15 6.26
N PRO A 217 -32.10 74.10 5.47
CA PRO A 217 -32.79 72.87 5.86
C PRO A 217 -31.80 71.88 6.50
N GLN A 218 -32.30 70.88 7.23
CA GLN A 218 -31.49 69.75 7.69
C GLN A 218 -30.99 68.95 6.48
N GLU A 219 -29.82 69.30 5.95
CA GLU A 219 -29.07 68.39 5.11
C GLU A 219 -28.70 67.17 5.96
N LEU A 220 -29.13 66.00 5.51
CA LEU A 220 -28.75 64.75 6.14
C LEU A 220 -27.21 64.71 6.25
N PRO A 221 -26.66 64.35 7.42
CA PRO A 221 -25.23 64.19 7.59
C PRO A 221 -24.62 63.36 6.46
N SER A 222 -23.41 63.72 6.02
CA SER A 222 -22.76 63.15 4.82
C SER A 222 -22.67 61.62 4.80
N PHE A 223 -22.74 60.95 5.95
CA PHE A 223 -22.74 59.49 6.07
C PHE A 223 -24.10 58.81 5.78
N LEU A 224 -25.20 59.57 5.69
CA LEU A 224 -26.55 59.05 5.40
C LEU A 224 -26.97 59.27 3.95
N GLN A 225 -26.19 59.99 3.15
CA GLN A 225 -26.55 60.34 1.78
C GLN A 225 -26.52 59.13 0.83
N ASP A 226 -25.62 58.17 1.08
CA ASP A 226 -25.45 56.97 0.25
C ASP A 226 -26.07 55.70 0.85
N ASN A 227 -26.95 55.83 1.86
CA ASN A 227 -27.52 54.69 2.54
C ASN A 227 -28.89 54.27 1.94
N PRO A 228 -28.99 53.11 1.27
CA PRO A 228 -30.22 52.67 0.60
C PRO A 228 -31.40 52.42 1.56
N TRP A 229 -31.14 52.33 2.86
CA TRP A 229 -32.18 52.14 3.87
C TRP A 229 -32.90 53.43 4.25
N VAL A 230 -32.30 54.61 4.01
CA VAL A 230 -32.91 55.89 4.37
C VAL A 230 -34.17 56.15 3.55
N GLU A 231 -34.17 55.81 2.26
CA GLU A 231 -35.36 55.90 1.41
C GLU A 231 -36.46 54.89 1.78
N ILE A 232 -36.07 53.70 2.23
CA ILE A 232 -37.02 52.64 2.61
C ILE A 232 -37.70 53.02 3.93
N LEU A 233 -36.94 53.61 4.86
CA LEU A 233 -37.44 54.01 6.17
C LEU A 233 -38.26 55.31 6.12
N SER A 234 -37.90 56.26 5.26
CA SER A 234 -38.69 57.49 5.09
C SER A 234 -40.08 57.19 4.52
N LYS A 235 -40.19 56.30 3.52
CA LYS A 235 -41.47 55.91 2.92
C LYS A 235 -42.37 55.11 3.87
N ARG A 236 -41.80 54.37 4.81
CA ARG A 236 -42.56 53.53 5.75
C ARG A 236 -43.09 54.31 6.96
N GLY A 237 -42.62 55.53 7.18
CA GLY A 237 -43.07 56.40 8.28
C GLY A 237 -44.29 57.27 7.94
N GLU A 238 -44.78 57.23 6.70
CA GLU A 238 -45.96 58.00 6.26
C GLU A 238 -47.26 57.16 6.14
N GLU A 239 -47.20 55.85 6.44
CA GLU A 239 -48.38 54.99 6.64
C GLU A 239 -48.75 54.87 8.13
#